data_AF-A0A924LQB5-F1
#
_entry.id   AF-A0A924LQB5-F1
#
_cell.length_a   1.000
_cell.length_b   1.000
_cell.length_c   1.000
_cell.angle_alpha   90.00
_cell.angle_beta   90.00
_cell.angle_gamma   90.00
#
_symmetry.space_group_name_H-M   'P 1'
#
loop_
_entity.id
_entity.type
_entity.pdbx_description
1 polymer ?
#
loop_
_entity_poly.entity_id
_entity_poly.type
_entity_poly.pdbx_seq_one_letter_code
_entity_poly.pdbx_strand_id
1 'polypeptide(L)' 'MIIGEIETVSIFTVDGKKIEIQKDSNTINISRLTNGIYLLTANAKNGKTFKTKLIKQ' A
#
# COMPACT_ATOMS: atom_id res chain seq x y z
N MET A 1 15.64 9.23 7.19
CA MET A 1 15.26 7.87 7.63
C MET A 1 15.03 7.03 6.38
N ILE A 2 16.00 6.23 5.95
CA ILE A 2 15.86 5.39 4.75
C ILE A 2 14.95 4.22 5.13
N ILE A 3 13.78 4.16 4.50
CA ILE A 3 12.90 3.00 4.58
C ILE A 3 13.54 1.95 3.68
N GLY A 4 13.89 0.79 4.22
CA GLY A 4 14.53 -0.28 3.44
C GLY A 4 13.61 -0.78 2.32
N GLU A 5 14.13 -1.68 1.48
CA GLU A 5 13.35 -2.29 0.41
C GLU A 5 12.03 -2.88 0.92
N ILE A 6 10.93 -2.56 0.23
CA ILE A 6 9.59 -3.01 0.59
C ILE A 6 9.43 -4.48 0.17
N GLU A 7 9.13 -5.33 1.13
CA GLU A 7 8.89 -6.76 0.90
C GLU A 7 7.43 -6.99 0.46
N THR A 8 6.48 -6.46 1.23
CA THR A 8 5.05 -6.64 0.96
C THR A 8 4.30 -5.32 1.04
N VAL A 9 3.28 -5.16 0.19
CA VAL A 9 2.29 -4.09 0.29
C VAL A 9 0.91 -4.70 0.26
N SER A 10 0.02 -4.21 1.12
CA SER A 10 -1.39 -4.55 1.14
C SER A 10 -2.21 -3.26 1.15
N ILE A 11 -3.23 -3.22 0.31
CA ILE A 11 -4.21 -2.13 0.26
C ILE A 11 -5.56 -2.71 0.66
N PHE A 12 -6.24 -2.02 1.56
CA PHE A 12 -7.59 -2.36 2.00
C PHE A 12 -8.52 -1.18 1.74
N THR A 13 -9.74 -1.45 1.33
CA THR A 13 -10.84 -0.48 1.38
C THR A 13 -11.33 -0.31 2.82
N VAL A 14 -12.10 0.74 3.07
CA VAL A 14 -12.63 1.06 4.41
C VAL A 14 -13.59 -0.01 4.97
N ASP A 15 -14.20 -0.82 4.12
CA ASP A 15 -15.01 -1.97 4.47
C ASP A 15 -14.18 -3.24 4.77
N GLY A 16 -12.84 -3.15 4.72
CA GLY A 16 -11.92 -4.24 5.02
C GLY A 16 -11.58 -5.15 3.85
N LYS A 17 -12.11 -4.92 2.64
CA LYS A 17 -11.76 -5.73 1.47
C LYS A 17 -10.32 -5.46 1.02
N LYS A 18 -9.53 -6.52 0.86
CA LYS A 18 -8.16 -6.44 0.32
C LYS A 18 -8.22 -6.24 -1.20
N ILE A 19 -7.45 -5.28 -1.71
CA ILE A 19 -7.27 -5.05 -3.14
C ILE A 19 -5.98 -5.71 -3.60
N GLU A 20 -6.07 -6.50 -4.67
CA GLU A 20 -4.90 -7.04 -5.34
C GLU A 20 -4.18 -5.93 -6.09
N ILE A 21 -2.90 -5.77 -5.78
CA ILE A 21 -2.02 -4.81 -6.44
C ILE A 21 -0.71 -5.50 -6.83
N GLN A 22 -0.22 -5.17 -8.01
CA GLN A 22 1.11 -5.56 -8.41
C GLN A 22 2.09 -4.54 -7.83
N LYS A 23 3.02 -5.03 -7.01
CA LYS A 23 4.16 -4.27 -6.53
C LYS A 23 5.28 -4.43 -7.55
N ASP A 24 5.80 -3.31 -8.05
CA ASP A 24 7.08 -3.30 -8.75
C ASP A 24 8.09 -2.59 -7.84
N SER A 25 9.03 -3.35 -7.31
CA SER A 25 10.08 -2.81 -6.44
C SER A 25 9.51 -2.05 -5.23
N ASN A 26 9.80 -0.75 -5.09
CA ASN A 26 9.27 0.10 -4.01
C ASN A 26 8.10 1.00 -4.50
N THR A 27 7.55 0.72 -5.67
CA THR A 27 6.45 1.45 -6.29
C THR A 27 5.21 0.57 -6.41
N ILE A 28 4.05 1.21 -6.26
CA ILE A 28 2.75 0.59 -6.48
C ILE A 28 1.97 1.42 -7.49
N ASN A 29 1.27 0.74 -8.40
CA ASN A 29 0.39 1.41 -9.34
C ASN A 29 -1.05 1.41 -8.80
N ILE A 30 -1.56 2.61 -8.52
CA ILE A 30 -2.94 2.82 -8.02
C ILE A 30 -3.87 3.44 -9.07
N SER A 31 -3.46 3.52 -10.34
CA SER A 31 -4.25 4.19 -11.39
C SER A 31 -5.59 3.50 -11.66
N ARG A 32 -5.67 2.20 -11.40
CA ARG A 32 -6.89 1.39 -11.56
C ARG A 32 -7.82 1.43 -10.35
N LEU A 33 -7.43 2.10 -9.26
CA LEU A 33 -8.30 2.26 -8.11
C LEU A 33 -9.36 3.31 -8.42
N THR A 34 -10.61 2.98 -8.08
CA THR A 34 -11.71 3.94 -8.09
C THR A 34 -11.47 5.04 -7.06
N ASN A 35 -12.18 6.16 -7.19
CA ASN A 35 -12.15 7.20 -6.17
C ASN A 35 -12.67 6.65 -4.84
N GLY A 36 -12.02 7.05 -3.74
CA GLY A 36 -12.32 6.50 -2.42
C GLY A 36 -11.18 6.60 -1.42
N ILE A 37 -11.38 5.98 -0.26
CA ILE A 37 -10.40 5.92 0.83
C ILE A 37 -9.85 4.50 0.92
N TYR A 38 -8.53 4.41 1.03
CA TYR A 38 -7.79 3.16 1.13
C TYR A 38 -6.82 3.20 2.31
N LEU A 39 -6.63 2.07 2.96
CA LEU A 39 -5.63 1.83 3.99
C LEU A 39 -4.48 1.05 3.36
N LEU A 40 -3.32 1.68 3.27
CA LEU A 40 -2.09 1.06 2.78
C LEU A 40 -1.24 0.60 3.96
N THR A 41 -0.78 -0.65 3.89
CA THR A 41 0.23 -1.20 4.79
C THR A 41 1.39 -1.73 3.96
N ALA A 42 2.60 -1.26 4.24
CA ALA A 42 3.83 -1.74 3.63
C ALA A 42 4.75 -2.31 4.71
N ASN A 43 5.28 -3.52 4.49
CA ASN A 43 6.29 -4.12 5.35
C ASN A 43 7.62 -4.11 4.60
N ALA A 44 8.65 -3.53 5.21
CA ALA A 44 10.00 -3.49 4.68
C ALA A 44 10.79 -4.73 5.17
N LYS A 45 11.78 -5.14 4.38
CA LYS A 45 12.67 -6.29 4.71
C LYS A 45 13.41 -6.15 6.03
N ASN A 46 13.55 -4.93 6.55
CA ASN A 46 14.17 -4.65 7.85
C ASN A 46 13.18 -4.75 9.04
N GLY A 47 11.99 -5.32 8.82
CA GLY A 47 10.95 -5.49 9.84
C GLY A 47 10.14 -4.23 10.15
N LYS A 48 10.40 -3.09 9.49
CA LYS A 48 9.60 -1.88 9.68
C LYS A 48 8.28 -1.98 8.93
N THR A 49 7.19 -1.61 9.61
CA THR A 49 5.87 -1.48 8.99
C THR A 49 5.52 -0.01 8.84
N PHE A 50 5.06 0.37 7.65
CA PHE A 50 4.49 1.68 7.35
C PHE A 50 3.00 1.53 7.08
N LYS A 51 2.18 2.40 7.67
CA LYS A 51 0.74 2.44 7.46
C LYS A 51 0.34 3.86 7.08
N THR A 52 -0.47 4.01 6.04
CA THR A 52 -0.99 5.32 5.65
C THR A 52 -2.40 5.21 5.08
N LYS A 53 -3.15 6.30 5.21
CA LYS A 53 -4.44 6.49 4.57
C LYS A 53 -4.20 7.18 3.23
N LEU A 54 -4.73 6.58 2.16
CA LEU A 54 -4.72 7.13 0.82
C LEU A 54 -6.13 7.59 0.44
N ILE A 55 -6.26 8.81 -0.09
CA ILE A 55 -7.51 9.35 -0.60
C ILE A 55 -7.31 9.52 -2.11
N LYS A 56 -8.09 8.78 -2.91
CA LYS A 56 -8.09 8.88 -4.37
C LYS A 56 -9.27 9.74 -4.82
N GLN A 57 -8.98 10.81 -5.56
CA GLN A 57 -9.93 11.72 -6.20
C GLN A 57 -9.80 11.65 -7.72
#